data_AF-A0A4U0UQH7-F1
#
_entry.id   AF-A0A4U0UQH7-F1
#
_cell.length_a   1.000
_cell.length_b   1.000
_cell.length_c   1.000
_cell.angle_alpha   90.00
_cell.angle_beta   90.00
_cell.angle_gamma   90.00
#
_symmetry.space_group_name_H-M   'P 1'
#
loop_
_entity.id
_entity.type
_entity.pdbx_description
1 polymer ?
#
loop_
_entity_poly.entity_id
_entity_poly.type
_entity_poly.pdbx_seq_one_letter_code
_entity_poly.pdbx_strand_id
1 'polypeptide(L)'
;MISRSEDAEALRHHVYSHFGDSTLADCHLQIVEHESGLRQYLDAHKMILSRSPTLLDIIQGSEPPVSATLKLQVPIRLRDQHCIRTKPFIDCVRYLYGGPLIALNEFIHSPFDPAAPISNEERMETVLQYVATAAWLRLPAVVNRAMNIALSLLHWDTLGAVLAFALDGGLGPSFAIEDGSELSCASSDDSLAKPDGVGTPAHDPYSTDLLHRLIAYTVHTFPPNFYLDASAPQLASSPRLPPAPSTFQPDSLPASRSDPRLSQIRFGELSSEDHKLVPAQITTTISSLLLSLPFPLLKAVLEHNMMVHQLGADTVASIMRQVVAEREVRRKRALGARGTAAAAVGEQLERASEEDPAVRDLGFEERVEVCGVRGAGFRLARQGRGVDTPGSSGAGSEGGK
;
A
#
# COMPACT_ATOMS: atom_id res chain seq x y z
N MET A 1 -21.66 -48.66 4.48
CA MET A 1 -20.67 -47.93 5.27
C MET A 1 -20.59 -46.54 4.66
N ILE A 2 -21.30 -45.59 5.25
CA ILE A 2 -21.15 -44.16 4.90
C ILE A 2 -19.70 -43.81 5.25
N SER A 3 -18.98 -43.25 4.29
CA SER A 3 -17.56 -42.96 4.48
C SER A 3 -17.43 -41.83 5.51
N ARG A 4 -16.41 -41.85 6.37
CA ARG A 4 -16.17 -40.77 7.36
C ARG A 4 -16.15 -39.36 6.76
N SER A 5 -15.93 -39.24 5.44
CA SER A 5 -15.98 -38.00 4.68
C SER A 5 -17.41 -37.47 4.51
N GLU A 6 -18.39 -38.35 4.28
CA GLU A 6 -19.79 -37.97 4.05
C GLU A 6 -20.43 -37.44 5.34
N ASP A 7 -20.15 -38.05 6.49
CA ASP A 7 -20.64 -37.58 7.80
C ASP A 7 -20.07 -36.19 8.15
N ALA A 8 -18.79 -35.95 7.82
CA ALA A 8 -18.14 -34.65 8.04
C ALA A 8 -18.71 -33.55 7.13
N GLU A 9 -19.02 -33.86 5.88
CA GLU A 9 -19.67 -32.93 4.95
C GLU A 9 -21.11 -32.63 5.35
N ALA A 10 -21.87 -33.64 5.76
CA ALA A 10 -23.23 -33.46 6.26
C ALA A 10 -23.25 -32.56 7.51
N LEU A 11 -22.33 -32.80 8.46
CA LEU A 11 -22.17 -31.94 9.64
C LEU A 11 -21.77 -30.50 9.24
N ARG A 12 -20.83 -30.34 8.30
CA ARG A 12 -20.44 -29.02 7.78
C ARG A 12 -21.63 -28.28 7.20
N HIS A 13 -22.44 -28.92 6.35
CA HIS A 13 -23.63 -28.30 5.76
C HIS A 13 -24.68 -27.94 6.82
N HIS A 14 -24.88 -28.81 7.81
CA HIS A 14 -25.78 -28.52 8.92
C HIS A 14 -25.32 -27.31 9.74
N VAL A 15 -24.05 -27.25 10.14
CA VAL A 15 -23.48 -26.08 10.84
C VAL A 15 -23.60 -24.82 9.98
N TYR A 16 -23.30 -24.93 8.69
CA TYR A 16 -23.39 -23.80 7.75
C TYR A 16 -24.81 -23.23 7.65
N SER A 17 -25.84 -24.09 7.71
CA SER A 17 -27.23 -23.66 7.64
C SER A 17 -27.67 -22.76 8.81
N HIS A 18 -26.93 -22.76 9.92
CA HIS A 18 -27.17 -21.89 11.07
C HIS A 18 -26.41 -20.55 11.02
N PHE A 19 -25.71 -20.24 9.93
CA PHE A 19 -25.05 -18.94 9.78
C PHE A 19 -26.09 -17.80 9.76
N GLY A 20 -26.03 -16.91 10.76
CA GLY A 20 -26.98 -15.80 10.93
C GLY A 20 -28.36 -16.21 11.45
N ASP A 21 -28.56 -17.48 11.79
CA ASP A 21 -29.78 -17.97 12.41
C ASP A 21 -29.78 -17.66 13.92
N SER A 22 -30.87 -17.07 14.40
CA SER A 22 -31.02 -16.63 15.78
C SER A 22 -31.43 -17.75 16.75
N THR A 23 -31.90 -18.90 16.25
CA THR A 23 -32.56 -19.95 17.04
C THR A 23 -31.69 -20.57 18.12
N LEU A 24 -30.42 -20.87 17.79
CA LEU A 24 -29.43 -21.50 18.68
C LEU A 24 -28.26 -20.56 19.03
N ALA A 25 -28.33 -19.31 18.59
CA ALA A 25 -27.29 -18.33 18.81
C ALA A 25 -27.15 -17.96 20.29
N ASP A 26 -25.95 -18.06 20.82
CA ASP A 26 -25.58 -17.76 22.21
C ASP A 26 -24.79 -16.45 22.34
N CYS A 27 -24.51 -15.78 21.21
CA CYS A 27 -23.93 -14.45 21.16
C CYS A 27 -24.47 -13.62 19.99
N HIS A 28 -24.26 -12.31 20.09
CA HIS A 28 -24.66 -11.32 19.11
C HIS A 28 -23.48 -10.41 18.80
N LEU A 29 -22.99 -10.47 17.56
CA LEU A 29 -21.89 -9.62 17.10
C LEU A 29 -22.42 -8.22 16.81
N GLN A 30 -21.80 -7.21 17.44
CA GLN A 30 -22.07 -5.79 17.16
C GLN A 30 -20.90 -5.24 16.35
N ILE A 31 -21.05 -5.24 15.03
CA ILE A 31 -20.00 -4.88 14.09
C ILE A 31 -20.11 -3.41 13.76
N VAL A 32 -19.05 -2.67 14.05
CA VAL A 32 -18.96 -1.23 13.78
C VAL A 32 -17.75 -0.99 12.90
N GLU A 33 -18.01 -0.47 11.71
CA GLU A 33 -16.99 0.03 10.79
C GLU A 33 -16.69 1.49 11.10
N HIS A 34 -15.43 1.80 11.40
CA HIS A 34 -15.05 3.12 11.91
C HIS A 34 -15.25 4.25 10.87
N GLU A 35 -14.88 3.99 9.61
CA GLU A 35 -14.89 4.99 8.52
C GLU A 35 -16.32 5.39 8.12
N SER A 36 -17.16 4.40 7.83
CA SER A 36 -18.54 4.63 7.38
C SER A 36 -19.52 4.85 8.51
N GLY A 37 -19.13 4.53 9.75
CA GLY A 37 -20.03 4.43 10.90
C GLY A 37 -21.07 3.31 10.75
N LEU A 38 -20.94 2.46 9.72
CA LEU A 38 -21.89 1.40 9.42
C LEU A 38 -21.95 0.42 10.59
N ARG A 39 -23.17 0.11 11.00
CA ARG A 39 -23.44 -0.88 12.05
C ARG A 39 -24.13 -2.08 11.43
N GLN A 40 -23.53 -3.24 11.63
CA GLN A 40 -24.14 -4.52 11.29
C GLN A 40 -24.21 -5.41 12.52
N TYR A 41 -25.24 -6.23 12.54
CA TYR A 41 -25.53 -7.13 13.64
C TYR A 41 -25.63 -8.56 13.10
N LEU A 42 -25.03 -9.51 13.81
CA LEU A 42 -25.05 -10.92 13.41
C LEU A 42 -25.24 -11.81 14.64
N ASP A 43 -26.33 -12.55 14.66
CA ASP A 43 -26.51 -13.65 15.61
C ASP A 43 -25.55 -14.80 15.29
N ALA A 44 -24.84 -15.28 16.31
CA ALA A 44 -23.77 -16.24 16.12
C ALA A 44 -23.59 -17.20 17.31
N HIS A 45 -22.71 -18.18 17.09
CA HIS A 45 -22.44 -19.29 18.00
C HIS A 45 -20.99 -19.22 18.48
N LYS A 46 -20.76 -19.00 19.78
CA LYS A 46 -19.42 -18.84 20.37
C LYS A 46 -18.50 -20.01 20.04
N MET A 47 -19.02 -21.24 20.05
CA MET A 47 -18.28 -22.45 19.72
C MET A 47 -17.75 -22.46 18.27
N ILE A 48 -18.48 -21.84 17.34
CA ILE A 48 -18.05 -21.73 15.94
C ILE A 48 -17.08 -20.58 15.77
N LEU A 49 -17.37 -19.43 16.40
CA LEU A 49 -16.52 -18.24 16.33
C LEU A 49 -15.14 -18.46 16.96
N SER A 50 -15.04 -19.26 18.02
CA SER A 50 -13.78 -19.56 18.71
C SER A 50 -12.74 -20.29 17.85
N ARG A 51 -13.13 -20.78 16.67
CA ARG A 51 -12.21 -21.26 15.64
C ARG A 51 -11.28 -20.15 15.11
N SER A 52 -11.70 -18.89 15.20
CA SER A 52 -10.81 -17.75 15.07
C SER A 52 -10.23 -17.43 16.45
N PRO A 53 -8.91 -17.55 16.64
CA PRO A 53 -8.28 -17.19 17.90
C PRO A 53 -8.56 -15.73 18.31
N THR A 54 -8.65 -14.81 17.34
CA THR A 54 -8.96 -13.39 17.61
C THR A 54 -10.39 -13.20 18.12
N LEU A 55 -11.37 -13.89 17.52
CA LEU A 55 -12.74 -13.84 18.01
C LEU A 55 -12.88 -14.53 19.38
N LEU A 56 -12.13 -15.61 19.63
CA LEU A 56 -12.07 -16.24 20.94
C LEU A 56 -11.62 -15.24 22.02
N ASP A 57 -10.53 -14.51 21.77
CA ASP A 57 -10.01 -13.51 22.71
C ASP A 57 -11.04 -12.39 22.96
N ILE A 58 -11.72 -11.91 21.91
CA ILE A 58 -12.78 -10.90 22.03
C ILE A 58 -13.97 -11.42 22.84
N ILE A 59 -14.41 -12.67 22.59
CA ILE A 59 -15.51 -13.30 23.31
C ILE A 59 -15.16 -13.45 24.80
N GLN A 60 -13.93 -13.86 25.12
CA GLN A 60 -13.47 -14.01 26.49
C GLN A 60 -13.33 -12.67 27.23
N GLY A 61 -12.99 -11.60 26.50
CA GLY A 61 -12.92 -10.24 27.04
C GLY A 61 -14.24 -9.48 27.05
N SER A 62 -15.32 -10.04 26.53
CA SER A 62 -16.64 -9.39 26.48
C SER A 62 -17.33 -9.44 27.84
N GLU A 63 -18.07 -8.39 28.17
CA GLU A 63 -18.82 -8.33 29.43
C GLU A 63 -19.88 -9.45 29.49
N PRO A 64 -19.96 -10.19 30.61
CA PRO A 64 -20.95 -11.24 30.74
C PRO A 64 -22.37 -10.65 30.70
N PRO A 65 -23.34 -11.36 30.12
CA PRO A 65 -24.70 -10.88 30.07
C PRO A 65 -25.28 -10.77 31.49
N VAL A 66 -26.09 -9.73 31.71
CA VAL A 66 -26.75 -9.45 33.01
C VAL A 66 -27.64 -10.62 33.47
N SER A 67 -28.09 -11.46 32.54
CA SER A 67 -28.83 -12.69 32.79
C SER A 67 -28.33 -13.82 31.89
N ALA A 68 -28.33 -15.05 32.40
CA ALA A 68 -27.98 -16.25 31.63
C ALA A 68 -28.91 -16.52 30.43
N THR A 69 -30.09 -15.89 30.40
CA THR A 69 -31.05 -15.99 29.29
C THR A 69 -30.76 -15.02 28.15
N LEU A 70 -29.84 -14.06 28.34
CA LEU A 70 -29.49 -13.07 27.32
C LEU A 70 -28.26 -13.52 26.54
N LYS A 71 -28.25 -13.20 25.23
CA LYS A 71 -27.10 -13.42 24.36
C LYS A 71 -25.94 -12.53 24.79
N LEU A 72 -24.74 -13.09 24.78
CA LEU A 72 -23.51 -12.31 24.97
C LEU A 72 -23.40 -11.25 23.86
N GLN A 73 -23.17 -9.99 24.23
CA GLN A 73 -22.91 -8.93 23.25
C GLN A 73 -21.41 -8.89 22.97
N VAL A 74 -21.02 -9.09 21.72
CA VAL A 74 -19.61 -9.17 21.31
C VAL A 74 -19.29 -7.96 20.43
N PRO A 75 -18.61 -6.93 20.96
CA PRO A 75 -18.30 -5.73 20.19
C PRO A 75 -17.15 -5.99 19.22
N ILE A 76 -17.40 -5.81 17.92
CA ILE A 76 -16.40 -5.91 16.86
C ILE A 76 -16.18 -4.50 16.29
N ARG A 77 -14.98 -3.96 16.54
CA ARG A 77 -14.58 -2.65 16.01
C ARG A 77 -13.59 -2.85 14.87
N LEU A 78 -14.06 -2.67 13.64
CA LEU A 78 -13.22 -2.72 12.45
C LEU A 78 -12.51 -1.36 12.33
N ARG A 79 -11.24 -1.33 12.72
CA ARG A 79 -10.40 -0.12 12.70
C ARG A 79 -9.82 0.09 11.31
N ASP A 80 -9.69 1.35 10.95
CA ASP A 80 -9.27 1.81 9.63
C ASP A 80 -7.79 1.55 9.32
N GLN A 81 -6.96 1.46 10.37
CA GLN A 81 -5.51 1.30 10.26
C GLN A 81 -5.02 0.04 9.54
N HIS A 82 -5.92 -0.80 9.01
CA HIS A 82 -5.59 -2.13 8.49
C HIS A 82 -6.44 -2.55 7.28
N CYS A 83 -7.13 -1.64 6.58
CA CYS A 83 -7.99 -1.99 5.45
C CYS A 83 -9.06 -3.07 5.79
N ILE A 84 -9.54 -3.14 7.04
CA ILE A 84 -10.52 -4.15 7.46
C ILE A 84 -11.94 -3.61 7.22
N ARG A 85 -12.71 -4.29 6.38
CA ARG A 85 -14.07 -3.89 6.00
C ARG A 85 -15.11 -4.92 6.42
N THR A 86 -16.36 -4.45 6.54
CA THR A 86 -17.47 -5.26 7.06
C THR A 86 -17.77 -6.49 6.21
N LYS A 87 -17.78 -6.35 4.88
CA LYS A 87 -18.06 -7.47 3.97
C LYS A 87 -17.01 -8.59 4.08
N PRO A 88 -15.70 -8.32 3.93
CA PRO A 88 -14.66 -9.32 4.18
C PRO A 88 -14.76 -10.00 5.55
N PHE A 89 -15.11 -9.25 6.59
CA PHE A 89 -15.32 -9.79 7.94
C PHE A 89 -16.45 -10.82 7.97
N ILE A 90 -17.63 -10.45 7.47
CA ILE A 90 -18.80 -11.33 7.43
C ILE A 90 -18.52 -12.60 6.61
N ASP A 91 -17.83 -12.47 5.48
CA ASP A 91 -17.47 -13.59 4.63
C ASP A 91 -16.42 -14.51 5.31
N CYS A 92 -15.50 -13.96 6.12
CA CYS A 92 -14.61 -14.77 6.97
C CYS A 92 -15.37 -15.49 8.10
N VAL A 93 -16.36 -14.84 8.73
CA VAL A 93 -17.22 -15.51 9.72
C VAL A 93 -18.01 -16.62 9.04
N ARG A 94 -18.56 -16.40 7.85
CA ARG A 94 -19.25 -17.43 7.05
C ARG A 94 -18.35 -18.64 6.79
N TYR A 95 -17.06 -18.45 6.55
CA TYR A 95 -16.09 -19.54 6.43
C TYR A 95 -15.96 -20.36 7.74
N LEU A 96 -16.02 -19.73 8.92
CA LEU A 96 -15.99 -20.46 10.21
C LEU A 96 -17.17 -21.42 10.38
N TYR A 97 -18.32 -21.08 9.78
CA TYR A 97 -19.51 -21.93 9.72
C TYR A 97 -19.40 -23.06 8.69
N GLY A 98 -18.29 -23.20 7.98
CA GLY A 98 -18.12 -24.20 6.94
C GLY A 98 -18.54 -23.75 5.55
N GLY A 99 -18.75 -22.44 5.35
CA GLY A 99 -18.94 -21.86 4.03
C GLY A 99 -17.71 -22.03 3.13
N PRO A 100 -17.87 -21.94 1.81
CA PRO A 100 -16.77 -22.07 0.87
C PRO A 100 -15.75 -20.95 1.02
N LEU A 101 -14.49 -21.25 0.69
CA LEU A 101 -13.50 -20.21 0.45
C LEU A 101 -13.88 -19.43 -0.81
N ILE A 102 -13.58 -18.14 -0.80
CA ILE A 102 -13.85 -17.23 -1.92
C ILE A 102 -13.23 -17.81 -3.20
N ALA A 103 -14.05 -17.96 -4.25
CA ALA A 103 -13.58 -18.43 -5.53
C ALA A 103 -12.99 -17.26 -6.36
N LEU A 104 -11.87 -17.50 -7.04
CA LEU A 104 -11.29 -16.52 -7.97
C LEU A 104 -12.30 -16.10 -9.04
N ASN A 105 -13.10 -17.05 -9.56
CA ASN A 105 -14.12 -16.75 -10.56
C ASN A 105 -15.25 -15.91 -10.00
N GLU A 106 -15.69 -16.15 -8.76
CA GLU A 106 -16.64 -15.28 -8.07
C GLU A 106 -16.05 -13.87 -7.95
N PHE A 107 -14.75 -13.73 -7.70
CA PHE A 107 -14.11 -12.43 -7.60
C PHE A 107 -13.96 -11.69 -8.95
N ILE A 108 -13.62 -12.42 -10.02
CA ILE A 108 -13.46 -11.88 -11.38
C ILE A 108 -14.82 -11.61 -12.04
N HIS A 109 -15.85 -12.38 -11.71
CA HIS A 109 -17.14 -12.34 -12.41
C HIS A 109 -18.29 -11.87 -11.51
N SER A 110 -18.04 -11.49 -10.25
CA SER A 110 -19.08 -10.92 -9.37
C SER A 110 -19.73 -9.74 -10.08
N PRO A 111 -21.01 -9.82 -10.47
CA PRO A 111 -21.71 -8.72 -11.09
C PRO A 111 -22.18 -7.80 -9.98
N PHE A 112 -21.28 -6.96 -9.46
CA PHE A 112 -21.73 -5.76 -8.77
C PHE A 112 -22.05 -4.74 -9.85
N ASP A 113 -23.35 -4.67 -10.17
CA ASP A 113 -24.00 -3.73 -11.08
C ASP A 113 -23.50 -3.74 -12.55
N PRO A 114 -24.30 -4.23 -13.53
CA PRO A 114 -23.94 -4.15 -14.95
C PRO A 114 -23.81 -2.70 -15.47
N ALA A 115 -24.16 -1.68 -14.68
CA ALA A 115 -24.02 -0.27 -15.03
C ALA A 115 -22.59 0.29 -14.83
N ALA A 116 -21.71 -0.36 -14.05
CA ALA A 116 -20.34 0.13 -13.81
C ALA A 116 -19.35 -1.05 -13.63
N PRO A 117 -18.54 -1.41 -14.64
CA PRO A 117 -17.52 -2.42 -14.48
C PRO A 117 -16.47 -1.95 -13.44
N ILE A 118 -16.36 -2.68 -12.34
CA ILE A 118 -15.36 -2.47 -11.27
C ILE A 118 -13.95 -2.58 -11.88
N SER A 119 -13.10 -1.60 -11.58
CA SER A 119 -11.73 -1.55 -12.07
C SER A 119 -10.87 -2.69 -11.49
N ASN A 120 -9.78 -3.06 -12.16
CA ASN A 120 -8.84 -4.05 -11.62
C ASN A 120 -8.23 -3.60 -10.29
N GLU A 121 -8.03 -2.29 -10.14
CA GLU A 121 -7.54 -1.66 -8.91
C GLU A 121 -8.51 -1.88 -7.75
N GLU A 122 -9.80 -1.55 -7.92
CA GLU A 122 -10.85 -1.77 -6.92
C GLU A 122 -11.00 -3.27 -6.54
N ARG A 123 -10.84 -4.16 -7.53
CA ARG A 123 -10.80 -5.61 -7.28
C ARG A 123 -9.59 -5.97 -6.41
N MET A 124 -8.40 -5.50 -6.76
CA MET A 124 -7.19 -5.73 -5.98
C MET A 124 -7.37 -5.23 -4.54
N GLU A 125 -7.84 -4.00 -4.35
CA GLU A 125 -8.13 -3.42 -3.03
C GLU A 125 -9.07 -4.31 -2.21
N THR A 126 -10.15 -4.78 -2.83
CA THR A 126 -11.10 -5.67 -2.17
C THR A 126 -10.42 -6.99 -1.74
N VAL A 127 -9.53 -7.57 -2.55
CA VAL A 127 -8.78 -8.79 -2.16
C VAL A 127 -7.83 -8.49 -1.00
N LEU A 128 -7.15 -7.36 -1.02
CA LEU A 128 -6.23 -6.94 0.03
C LEU A 128 -6.97 -6.74 1.37
N GLN A 129 -8.21 -6.24 1.34
CA GLN A 129 -9.09 -6.20 2.53
C GLN A 129 -9.37 -7.62 3.08
N TYR A 130 -9.52 -8.64 2.22
CA TYR A 130 -9.62 -10.03 2.67
C TYR A 130 -8.32 -10.55 3.28
N VAL A 131 -7.16 -10.21 2.70
CA VAL A 131 -5.85 -10.55 3.26
C VAL A 131 -5.74 -9.99 4.67
N ALA A 132 -5.96 -8.69 4.86
CA ALA A 132 -5.88 -8.05 6.17
C ALA A 132 -6.90 -8.61 7.16
N THR A 133 -8.16 -8.76 6.75
CA THR A 133 -9.23 -9.26 7.63
C THR A 133 -8.95 -10.68 8.10
N ALA A 134 -8.56 -11.57 7.18
CA ALA A 134 -8.26 -12.96 7.53
C ALA A 134 -6.95 -13.09 8.34
N ALA A 135 -5.97 -12.20 8.11
CA ALA A 135 -4.75 -12.15 8.91
C ALA A 135 -5.07 -11.73 10.35
N TRP A 136 -5.86 -10.67 10.52
CA TRP A 136 -6.34 -10.21 11.82
C TRP A 136 -7.15 -11.28 12.54
N LEU A 137 -8.04 -11.99 11.84
CA LEU A 137 -8.81 -13.11 12.39
C LEU A 137 -7.98 -14.39 12.63
N ARG A 138 -6.70 -14.41 12.21
CA ARG A 138 -5.80 -15.57 12.27
C ARG A 138 -6.40 -16.80 11.58
N LEU A 139 -6.80 -16.64 10.31
CA LEU A 139 -7.39 -17.68 9.47
C LEU A 139 -6.48 -18.02 8.26
N PRO A 140 -5.45 -18.89 8.42
CA PRO A 140 -4.44 -19.13 7.40
C PRO A 140 -5.00 -19.61 6.05
N ALA A 141 -6.02 -20.48 6.06
CA ALA A 141 -6.64 -20.96 4.84
C ALA A 141 -7.30 -19.85 4.01
N VAL A 142 -7.92 -18.86 4.68
CA VAL A 142 -8.55 -17.72 4.02
C VAL A 142 -7.50 -16.75 3.50
N VAL A 143 -6.47 -16.43 4.31
CA VAL A 143 -5.38 -15.55 3.87
C VAL A 143 -4.63 -16.14 2.68
N ASN A 144 -4.25 -17.42 2.73
CA ASN A 144 -3.54 -18.08 1.62
C ASN A 144 -4.38 -18.05 0.34
N ARG A 145 -5.70 -18.23 0.45
CA ARG A 145 -6.59 -18.11 -0.71
C ARG A 145 -6.63 -16.69 -1.24
N ALA A 146 -6.80 -15.69 -0.38
CA ALA A 146 -6.81 -14.28 -0.78
C ALA A 146 -5.49 -13.85 -1.42
N MET A 147 -4.35 -14.26 -0.85
CA MET A 147 -3.01 -14.04 -1.43
C MET A 147 -2.89 -14.63 -2.82
N ASN A 148 -3.32 -15.89 -3.03
CA ASN A 148 -3.30 -16.50 -4.37
C ASN A 148 -4.16 -15.73 -5.39
N ILE A 149 -5.31 -15.20 -4.95
CA ILE A 149 -6.17 -14.35 -5.79
C ILE A 149 -5.45 -13.03 -6.11
N ALA A 150 -4.84 -12.37 -5.12
CA ALA A 150 -4.09 -11.13 -5.31
C ALA A 150 -2.95 -11.32 -6.31
N LEU A 151 -2.18 -12.40 -6.16
CA LEU A 151 -1.09 -12.72 -7.10
C LEU A 151 -1.60 -13.01 -8.52
N SER A 152 -2.81 -13.55 -8.66
CA SER A 152 -3.44 -13.79 -9.97
C SER A 152 -3.96 -12.49 -10.62
N LEU A 153 -4.16 -11.44 -9.83
CA LEU A 153 -4.60 -10.12 -10.28
C LEU A 153 -3.44 -9.14 -10.50
N LEU A 154 -2.19 -9.55 -10.25
CA LEU A 154 -1.03 -8.68 -10.42
C LEU A 154 -0.91 -8.22 -11.88
N HIS A 155 -1.12 -6.92 -12.05
CA HIS A 155 -0.94 -6.19 -13.30
C HIS A 155 -0.49 -4.76 -13.01
N TRP A 156 0.04 -4.04 -14.02
CA TRP A 156 0.62 -2.70 -13.85
C TRP A 156 -0.34 -1.69 -13.20
N ASP A 157 -1.63 -1.76 -13.53
CA ASP A 157 -2.71 -0.94 -12.95
C ASP A 157 -3.05 -1.29 -11.51
N THR A 158 -2.75 -2.50 -11.04
CA THR A 158 -2.99 -2.94 -9.65
C THR A 158 -1.80 -2.74 -8.70
N LEU A 159 -0.60 -2.50 -9.24
CA LEU A 159 0.62 -2.41 -8.41
C LEU A 159 0.56 -1.26 -7.41
N GLY A 160 -0.15 -0.17 -7.74
CA GLY A 160 -0.37 0.95 -6.82
C GLY A 160 -1.13 0.55 -5.56
N ALA A 161 -2.23 -0.20 -5.70
CA ALA A 161 -3.00 -0.72 -4.56
C ALA A 161 -2.18 -1.70 -3.72
N VAL A 162 -1.43 -2.60 -4.36
CA VAL A 162 -0.54 -3.55 -3.66
C VAL A 162 0.55 -2.80 -2.87
N LEU A 163 1.15 -1.78 -3.47
CA LEU A 163 2.19 -0.99 -2.84
C LEU A 163 1.64 -0.22 -1.63
N ALA A 164 0.48 0.43 -1.77
CA ALA A 164 -0.16 1.15 -0.67
C ALA A 164 -0.47 0.24 0.52
N PHE A 165 -1.05 -0.93 0.25
CA PHE A 165 -1.32 -1.93 1.28
C PHE A 165 -0.05 -2.45 1.95
N ALA A 166 0.97 -2.79 1.15
CA ALA A 166 2.17 -3.44 1.68
C ALA A 166 3.11 -2.47 2.41
N LEU A 167 3.03 -1.17 2.10
CA LEU A 167 3.76 -0.11 2.79
C LEU A 167 3.06 0.41 4.05
N ASP A 168 1.83 -0.02 4.33
CA ASP A 168 1.16 0.34 5.58
C ASP A 168 1.96 -0.16 6.79
N GLY A 169 2.23 0.73 7.74
CA GLY A 169 3.16 0.50 8.86
C GLY A 169 4.66 0.57 8.52
N GLY A 170 5.02 0.84 7.26
CA GLY A 170 6.40 0.98 6.78
C GLY A 170 7.02 -0.32 6.27
N LEU A 171 8.32 -0.28 5.94
CA LEU A 171 9.06 -1.42 5.39
C LEU A 171 9.61 -2.35 6.48
N GLY A 172 9.55 -3.65 6.23
CA GLY A 172 10.14 -4.65 7.12
C GLY A 172 11.68 -4.67 7.05
N PRO A 173 12.34 -5.38 7.99
CA PRO A 173 13.80 -5.46 8.06
C PRO A 173 14.46 -6.11 6.84
N SER A 174 13.71 -6.89 6.03
CA SER A 174 14.20 -7.48 4.78
C SER A 174 14.59 -6.44 3.71
N PHE A 175 14.16 -5.18 3.89
CA PHE A 175 14.45 -4.07 3.00
C PHE A 175 15.45 -3.06 3.61
N ALA A 176 16.12 -3.40 4.72
CA ALA A 176 17.17 -2.57 5.28
C ALA A 176 18.37 -2.44 4.30
N ILE A 177 18.93 -1.23 4.20
CA ILE A 177 20.06 -0.95 3.32
C ILE A 177 21.35 -1.02 4.12
N GLU A 178 22.08 -2.13 3.98
CA GLU A 178 23.31 -2.40 4.73
C GLU A 178 24.59 -2.21 3.90
N ASP A 179 24.48 -1.89 2.61
CA ASP A 179 25.62 -1.80 1.68
C ASP A 179 26.36 -0.44 1.73
N GLY A 180 26.06 0.39 2.74
CA GLY A 180 26.61 1.74 2.90
C GLY A 180 26.20 2.72 1.78
N SER A 181 25.22 2.36 0.95
CA SER A 181 24.67 3.28 -0.06
C SER A 181 23.72 4.32 0.53
N GLU A 182 23.42 4.21 1.82
CA GLU A 182 22.68 5.19 2.60
C GLU A 182 23.58 5.80 3.67
N LEU A 183 23.80 7.10 3.59
CA LEU A 183 24.59 7.87 4.56
C LEU A 183 23.64 8.81 5.31
N SER A 184 23.38 8.50 6.59
CA SER A 184 22.63 9.39 7.49
C SER A 184 23.54 10.47 8.08
N CYS A 185 23.01 11.68 8.25
CA CYS A 185 23.70 12.77 8.96
C CYS A 185 23.52 12.70 10.49
N ALA A 186 22.87 11.65 11.00
CA ALA A 186 22.64 11.50 12.44
C ALA A 186 23.98 11.44 13.19
N SER A 187 24.09 12.28 14.22
CA SER A 187 25.19 12.28 15.19
C SER A 187 25.32 10.89 15.82
N SER A 188 26.56 10.46 16.09
CA SER A 188 26.91 9.15 16.66
C SER A 188 26.29 8.83 18.04
N ASP A 189 25.56 9.78 18.65
CA ASP A 189 24.94 9.63 19.97
C ASP A 189 23.52 9.04 19.92
N ASP A 190 22.89 8.93 18.75
CA ASP A 190 21.52 8.41 18.59
C ASP A 190 21.48 6.92 18.19
N SER A 191 22.42 6.13 18.73
CA SER A 191 22.59 4.70 18.41
C SER A 191 21.44 3.80 18.90
N LEU A 192 20.37 4.38 19.48
CA LEU A 192 19.16 3.68 19.91
C LEU A 192 17.96 3.94 18.99
N ALA A 193 18.05 4.90 18.06
CA ALA A 193 17.06 5.04 17.01
C ALA A 193 17.17 3.83 16.06
N LYS A 194 16.03 3.16 15.79
CA LYS A 194 15.96 2.09 14.78
C LYS A 194 16.61 2.58 13.48
N PRO A 195 17.35 1.73 12.74
CA PRO A 195 17.88 2.09 11.44
C PRO A 195 16.77 2.74 10.61
N ASP A 196 17.03 3.96 10.13
CA ASP A 196 16.10 4.76 9.35
C ASP A 196 15.52 3.92 8.21
N GLY A 197 14.21 3.64 8.25
CA GLY A 197 13.51 2.85 7.22
C GLY A 197 12.99 1.48 7.66
N VAL A 198 13.31 0.99 8.88
CA VAL A 198 12.67 -0.22 9.43
C VAL A 198 11.39 0.15 10.17
N GLY A 199 10.27 0.09 9.44
CA GLY A 199 8.92 0.16 9.97
C GLY A 199 8.50 -1.13 10.67
N THR A 200 7.24 -1.16 11.11
CA THR A 200 6.56 -2.38 11.55
C THR A 200 5.39 -2.61 10.61
N PRO A 201 5.60 -3.33 9.48
CA PRO A 201 4.57 -3.51 8.47
C PRO A 201 3.29 -4.03 9.10
N ALA A 202 2.16 -3.37 8.81
CA ALA A 202 0.89 -3.63 9.45
C ALA A 202 0.35 -5.05 9.17
N HIS A 203 0.72 -5.61 8.02
CA HIS A 203 0.20 -6.90 7.54
C HIS A 203 1.29 -7.96 7.33
N ASP A 204 2.41 -7.87 8.05
CA ASP A 204 3.43 -8.91 7.98
C ASP A 204 2.92 -10.28 8.46
N PRO A 205 3.39 -11.39 7.85
CA PRO A 205 4.43 -11.47 6.80
C PRO A 205 3.93 -11.21 5.36
N TYR A 206 2.64 -10.95 5.18
CA TYR A 206 2.00 -10.86 3.86
C TYR A 206 2.40 -9.59 3.10
N SER A 207 2.57 -8.45 3.79
CA SER A 207 3.15 -7.23 3.21
C SER A 207 4.51 -7.50 2.57
N THR A 208 5.42 -8.11 3.32
CA THR A 208 6.76 -8.45 2.84
C THR A 208 6.72 -9.40 1.63
N ASP A 209 5.90 -10.46 1.66
CA ASP A 209 5.76 -11.36 0.50
C ASP A 209 5.21 -10.62 -0.74
N LEU A 210 4.18 -9.78 -0.58
CA LEU A 210 3.63 -8.97 -1.67
C LEU A 210 4.68 -8.03 -2.28
N LEU A 211 5.53 -7.40 -1.48
CA LEU A 211 6.61 -6.54 -1.99
C LEU A 211 7.64 -7.33 -2.81
N HIS A 212 8.04 -8.53 -2.35
CA HIS A 212 8.93 -9.39 -3.13
C HIS A 212 8.28 -9.81 -4.46
N ARG A 213 6.98 -10.11 -4.45
CA ARG A 213 6.21 -10.47 -5.65
C ARG A 213 6.06 -9.28 -6.60
N LEU A 214 5.86 -8.08 -6.08
CA LEU A 214 5.81 -6.84 -6.86
C LEU A 214 7.15 -6.55 -7.54
N ILE A 215 8.27 -6.67 -6.82
CA ILE A 215 9.62 -6.51 -7.39
C ILE A 215 9.84 -7.54 -8.50
N ALA A 216 9.55 -8.82 -8.21
CA ALA A 216 9.67 -9.88 -9.20
C ALA A 216 8.82 -9.60 -10.45
N TYR A 217 7.54 -9.26 -10.28
CA TYR A 217 6.66 -8.92 -11.40
C TYR A 217 7.22 -7.75 -12.22
N THR A 218 7.61 -6.66 -11.55
CA THR A 218 8.13 -5.44 -12.18
C THR A 218 9.35 -5.74 -13.03
N VAL A 219 10.29 -6.52 -12.51
CA VAL A 219 11.54 -6.83 -13.23
C VAL A 219 11.32 -7.84 -14.37
N HIS A 220 10.39 -8.78 -14.24
CA HIS A 220 10.14 -9.78 -15.29
C HIS A 220 9.25 -9.28 -16.43
N THR A 221 8.44 -8.25 -16.18
CA THR A 221 7.49 -7.70 -17.15
C THR A 221 7.88 -6.30 -17.65
N PHE A 222 9.08 -5.84 -17.29
CA PHE A 222 9.55 -4.50 -17.64
C PHE A 222 9.63 -4.33 -19.16
N PRO A 223 9.03 -3.28 -19.74
CA PRO A 223 8.97 -3.16 -21.18
C PRO A 223 10.36 -2.81 -21.77
N PRO A 224 10.78 -3.44 -22.87
CA PRO A 224 12.11 -3.26 -23.45
C PRO A 224 12.35 -1.85 -24.01
N ASN A 225 11.28 -1.15 -24.42
CA ASN A 225 11.33 0.19 -25.00
C ASN A 225 10.80 1.25 -24.02
N PHE A 226 10.99 1.03 -22.72
CA PHE A 226 10.57 1.98 -21.70
C PHE A 226 11.30 3.32 -21.85
N TYR A 227 10.54 4.40 -21.74
CA TYR A 227 11.06 5.75 -21.56
C TYR A 227 10.37 6.36 -20.35
N LEU A 228 11.08 7.20 -19.59
CA LEU A 228 10.48 7.85 -18.44
C LEU A 228 9.51 8.95 -18.91
N ASP A 229 8.24 8.84 -18.52
CA ASP A 229 7.28 9.92 -18.62
C ASP A 229 7.45 10.88 -17.42
N ALA A 230 8.17 11.98 -17.61
CA ALA A 230 8.38 12.99 -16.58
C ALA A 230 7.08 13.71 -16.15
N SER A 231 6.01 13.62 -16.95
CA SER A 231 4.70 14.18 -16.59
C SER A 231 3.85 13.24 -15.73
N ALA A 232 4.27 11.98 -15.57
CA ALA A 232 3.51 10.97 -14.83
C ALA A 232 3.29 11.39 -13.37
N PRO A 233 2.06 11.35 -12.85
CA PRO A 233 1.77 11.74 -11.46
C PRO A 233 2.45 10.76 -10.48
N GLN A 234 2.61 11.18 -9.22
CA GLN A 234 2.88 10.21 -8.15
C GLN A 234 1.63 9.36 -7.91
N LEU A 235 1.81 8.15 -7.38
CA LEU A 235 0.71 7.30 -6.94
C LEU A 235 -0.02 8.00 -5.79
N ALA A 236 -1.32 8.22 -5.95
CA ALA A 236 -2.13 8.91 -4.95
C ALA A 236 -2.24 8.13 -3.65
N SER A 237 -2.22 6.80 -3.73
CA SER A 237 -2.35 5.87 -2.59
C SER A 237 -1.05 5.71 -1.79
N SER A 238 0.10 6.07 -2.38
CA SER A 238 1.41 5.96 -1.73
C SER A 238 2.35 7.07 -2.25
N PRO A 239 2.08 8.35 -1.95
CA PRO A 239 2.90 9.44 -2.43
C PRO A 239 4.28 9.41 -1.75
N ARG A 240 5.35 9.56 -2.53
CA ARG A 240 6.72 9.65 -1.99
C ARG A 240 6.98 11.02 -1.35
N LEU A 241 6.49 12.07 -2.01
CA LEU A 241 6.69 13.45 -1.58
C LEU A 241 5.36 14.05 -1.13
N PRO A 242 5.37 14.97 -0.15
CA PRO A 242 4.15 15.61 0.30
C PRO A 242 3.47 16.32 -0.87
N PRO A 243 2.13 16.36 -0.89
CA PRO A 243 1.40 17.11 -1.90
C PRO A 243 1.84 18.58 -1.85
N ALA A 244 2.11 19.17 -3.01
CA ALA A 244 2.44 20.59 -3.06
C ALA A 244 1.24 21.39 -2.51
N PRO A 245 1.44 22.33 -1.57
CA PRO A 245 0.36 23.18 -1.10
C PRO A 245 -0.21 23.94 -2.29
N SER A 246 -1.50 23.73 -2.56
CA SER A 246 -2.28 24.45 -3.57
C SER A 246 -2.29 25.93 -3.19
N THR A 247 -1.29 26.67 -3.65
CA THR A 247 -1.16 28.10 -3.39
C THR A 247 -2.10 28.81 -4.35
N PHE A 248 -3.19 29.38 -3.82
CA PHE A 248 -4.18 30.22 -4.52
C PHE A 248 -4.84 29.63 -5.78
N GLN A 249 -5.82 28.75 -5.59
CA GLN A 249 -7.03 28.78 -6.44
C GLN A 249 -8.19 29.26 -5.55
N PRO A 250 -8.84 30.40 -5.85
CA PRO A 250 -10.08 30.73 -5.18
C PRO A 250 -11.17 29.76 -5.65
N ASP A 251 -11.99 29.38 -4.69
CA ASP A 251 -13.30 28.74 -4.82
C ASP A 251 -13.33 27.22 -5.09
N SER A 252 -13.57 26.53 -3.98
CA SER A 252 -14.33 25.28 -3.86
C SER A 252 -15.39 25.10 -4.95
N LEU A 253 -15.16 24.16 -5.87
CA LEU A 253 -16.15 23.41 -6.66
C LEU A 253 -15.50 22.08 -7.15
N PRO A 254 -16.28 21.00 -7.31
CA PRO A 254 -15.74 19.66 -7.54
C PRO A 254 -15.08 19.57 -8.91
N ALA A 255 -14.00 18.78 -8.95
CA ALA A 255 -13.19 18.41 -10.11
C ALA A 255 -13.89 18.52 -11.47
N SER A 256 -13.86 19.71 -12.07
CA SER A 256 -14.11 19.89 -13.49
C SER A 256 -12.77 19.91 -14.19
N ARG A 257 -12.35 18.72 -14.64
CA ARG A 257 -11.23 18.54 -15.57
C ARG A 257 -11.61 19.18 -16.90
N SER A 258 -11.31 20.47 -17.07
CA SER A 258 -11.18 21.05 -18.40
C SER A 258 -9.80 20.68 -18.95
N ASP A 259 -9.71 19.44 -19.43
CA ASP A 259 -8.57 18.93 -20.17
C ASP A 259 -8.37 19.81 -21.43
N PRO A 260 -7.22 20.46 -21.66
CA PRO A 260 -7.01 21.34 -22.81
C PRO A 260 -7.17 20.63 -24.17
N ARG A 261 -7.22 19.29 -24.16
CA ARG A 261 -7.53 18.42 -25.31
C ARG A 261 -9.01 18.45 -25.73
N LEU A 262 -9.93 18.87 -24.86
CA LEU A 262 -11.36 19.01 -25.18
C LEU A 262 -11.65 20.12 -26.20
N SER A 263 -10.71 21.08 -26.37
CA SER A 263 -10.80 22.12 -27.40
C SER A 263 -10.57 21.60 -28.83
N GLN A 264 -10.18 20.34 -28.99
CA GLN A 264 -9.91 19.70 -30.29
C GLN A 264 -10.97 18.67 -30.71
N ILE A 265 -12.05 18.49 -29.96
CA ILE A 265 -13.10 17.53 -30.32
C ILE A 265 -13.90 18.07 -31.51
N ARG A 266 -13.64 17.53 -32.70
CA ARG A 266 -14.55 17.60 -33.85
C ARG A 266 -15.55 16.47 -33.71
N PHE A 267 -16.82 16.80 -33.48
CA PHE A 267 -17.90 15.82 -33.50
C PHE A 267 -18.00 15.21 -34.91
N GLY A 268 -17.66 13.93 -35.05
CA GLY A 268 -17.80 13.19 -36.32
C GLY A 268 -16.68 12.21 -36.67
N GLU A 269 -15.53 12.24 -35.97
CA GLU A 269 -14.43 11.31 -36.25
C GLU A 269 -14.44 10.12 -35.27
N LEU A 270 -14.91 8.96 -35.73
CA LEU A 270 -14.65 7.68 -35.08
C LEU A 270 -13.16 7.36 -35.23
N SER A 271 -12.34 7.77 -34.25
CA SER A 271 -10.92 7.40 -34.21
C SER A 271 -10.77 5.91 -33.95
N SER A 272 -10.42 5.16 -34.97
CA SER A 272 -9.83 3.82 -34.86
C SER A 272 -8.38 3.91 -34.34
N GLU A 273 -8.19 4.44 -33.12
CA GLU A 273 -6.87 4.67 -32.49
C GLU A 273 -6.67 3.97 -31.12
N ASP A 274 -7.44 2.93 -30.80
CA ASP A 274 -7.32 2.23 -29.52
C ASP A 274 -5.95 1.54 -29.29
N HIS A 275 -5.14 1.33 -30.33
CA HIS A 275 -3.85 0.63 -30.20
C HIS A 275 -2.64 1.54 -29.91
N LYS A 276 -2.74 2.87 -30.07
CA LYS A 276 -1.61 3.79 -29.80
C LYS A 276 -1.63 4.38 -28.38
N LEU A 277 -2.78 4.38 -27.71
CA LEU A 277 -2.95 4.94 -26.37
C LEU A 277 -2.47 3.98 -25.27
N VAL A 278 -2.53 2.67 -25.51
CA VAL A 278 -2.16 1.63 -24.53
C VAL A 278 -0.66 1.64 -24.17
N PRO A 279 0.29 1.76 -25.12
CA PRO A 279 1.71 1.86 -24.78
C PRO A 279 2.04 3.12 -23.97
N ALA A 280 1.37 4.23 -24.26
CA ALA A 280 1.55 5.48 -23.50
C ALA A 280 1.06 5.32 -22.07
N GLN A 281 -0.12 4.72 -21.87
CA GLN A 281 -0.69 4.50 -20.54
C GLN A 281 0.18 3.60 -19.66
N ILE A 282 0.67 2.48 -20.19
CA ILE A 282 1.56 1.57 -19.44
C ILE A 282 2.85 2.29 -19.05
N THR A 283 3.45 3.05 -19.97
CA THR A 283 4.65 3.85 -19.68
C THR A 283 4.40 4.88 -18.57
N THR A 284 3.27 5.59 -18.62
CA THR A 284 2.88 6.53 -17.55
C THR A 284 2.69 5.80 -16.23
N THR A 285 2.01 4.65 -16.20
CA THR A 285 1.82 3.85 -14.97
C THR A 285 3.14 3.37 -14.37
N ILE A 286 4.06 2.85 -15.19
CA ILE A 286 5.40 2.42 -14.73
C ILE A 286 6.19 3.62 -14.23
N SER A 287 6.11 4.76 -14.93
CA SER A 287 6.77 6.00 -14.50
C SER A 287 6.22 6.47 -13.15
N SER A 288 4.89 6.49 -12.98
CA SER A 288 4.24 6.80 -11.70
C SER A 288 4.71 5.89 -10.57
N LEU A 289 4.79 4.57 -10.82
CA LEU A 289 5.31 3.60 -9.86
C LEU A 289 6.77 3.92 -9.47
N LEU A 290 7.68 4.00 -10.44
CA LEU A 290 9.11 4.24 -10.20
C LEU A 290 9.38 5.58 -9.48
N LEU A 291 8.57 6.61 -9.76
CA LEU A 291 8.69 7.92 -9.11
C LEU A 291 8.10 7.93 -7.69
N SER A 292 7.26 6.95 -7.34
CA SER A 292 6.59 6.86 -6.03
C SER A 292 7.19 5.81 -5.09
N LEU A 293 7.98 4.85 -5.61
CA LEU A 293 8.61 3.82 -4.78
C LEU A 293 9.50 4.44 -3.68
N PRO A 294 9.42 3.94 -2.43
CA PRO A 294 10.45 4.16 -1.42
C PRO A 294 11.82 3.75 -1.93
N PHE A 295 12.87 4.45 -1.48
CA PHE A 295 14.24 4.22 -1.95
C PHE A 295 14.70 2.75 -1.89
N PRO A 296 14.46 1.98 -0.81
CA PRO A 296 14.87 0.57 -0.76
C PRO A 296 14.22 -0.29 -1.87
N LEU A 297 12.95 -0.04 -2.18
CA LEU A 297 12.24 -0.76 -3.23
C LEU A 297 12.71 -0.33 -4.62
N LEU A 298 12.95 0.97 -4.83
CA LEU A 298 13.52 1.46 -6.08
C LEU A 298 14.89 0.81 -6.35
N LYS A 299 15.73 0.75 -5.33
CA LYS A 299 17.04 0.09 -5.37
C LYS A 299 16.90 -1.40 -5.70
N ALA A 300 15.99 -2.10 -5.02
CA ALA A 300 15.73 -3.52 -5.26
C ALA A 300 15.26 -3.81 -6.70
N VAL A 301 14.48 -2.92 -7.31
CA VAL A 301 14.04 -3.04 -8.71
C VAL A 301 15.16 -2.72 -9.69
N LEU A 302 15.77 -1.54 -9.61
CA LEU A 302 16.71 -1.06 -10.63
C LEU A 302 18.09 -1.72 -10.56
N GLU A 303 18.51 -2.24 -9.39
CA GLU A 303 19.76 -3.00 -9.26
C GLU A 303 19.57 -4.52 -9.48
N HIS A 304 18.36 -4.98 -9.81
CA HIS A 304 18.10 -6.39 -10.02
C HIS A 304 18.80 -6.91 -11.29
N ASN A 305 19.54 -8.01 -11.18
CA ASN A 305 20.34 -8.57 -12.29
C ASN A 305 19.51 -8.88 -13.54
N MET A 306 18.24 -9.24 -13.36
CA MET A 306 17.33 -9.54 -14.48
C MET A 306 16.98 -8.29 -15.33
N MET A 307 17.02 -7.07 -14.76
CA MET A 307 16.90 -5.85 -15.57
C MET A 307 18.02 -5.76 -16.60
N VAL A 308 19.26 -6.03 -16.18
CA VAL A 308 20.45 -6.00 -17.05
C VAL A 308 20.38 -7.12 -18.10
N HIS A 309 19.91 -8.31 -17.70
CA HIS A 309 19.75 -9.42 -18.63
C HIS A 309 18.75 -9.13 -19.74
N GLN A 310 17.66 -8.41 -19.46
CA GLN A 310 16.62 -8.11 -20.45
C GLN A 310 16.92 -6.88 -21.30
N LEU A 311 17.45 -5.82 -20.69
CA LEU A 311 17.56 -4.49 -21.32
C LEU A 311 18.98 -4.13 -21.74
N GLY A 312 19.98 -4.82 -21.19
CA GLY A 312 21.39 -4.44 -21.30
C GLY A 312 21.81 -3.39 -20.26
N ALA A 313 23.09 -3.41 -19.89
CA ALA A 313 23.65 -2.56 -18.84
C ALA A 313 23.49 -1.05 -19.11
N ASP A 314 23.74 -0.63 -20.36
CA ASP A 314 23.65 0.78 -20.75
C ASP A 314 22.23 1.34 -20.64
N THR A 315 21.24 0.54 -21.05
CA THR A 315 19.81 0.88 -20.96
C THR A 315 19.39 1.02 -19.51
N VAL A 316 19.73 0.04 -18.66
CA VAL A 316 19.42 0.09 -17.22
C VAL A 316 20.08 1.31 -16.57
N ALA A 317 21.35 1.57 -16.87
CA ALA A 317 22.05 2.74 -16.36
C ALA A 317 21.40 4.06 -16.82
N SER A 318 20.89 4.13 -18.05
CA SER A 318 20.13 5.27 -18.55
C SER A 318 18.83 5.46 -17.77
N ILE A 319 18.06 4.38 -17.57
CA ILE A 319 16.82 4.41 -16.79
C ILE A 319 17.08 4.87 -15.35
N MET A 320 18.10 4.33 -14.68
CA MET A 320 18.51 4.74 -13.33
C MET A 320 18.76 6.25 -13.26
N ARG A 321 19.54 6.79 -14.20
CA ARG A 321 19.85 8.23 -14.25
C ARG A 321 18.61 9.08 -14.50
N GLN A 322 17.73 8.68 -15.43
CA GLN A 322 16.51 9.43 -15.73
C GLN A 322 15.55 9.46 -14.53
N VAL A 323 15.32 8.30 -13.90
CA VAL A 323 14.41 8.19 -12.75
C VAL A 323 14.92 9.00 -11.56
N VAL A 324 16.20 8.88 -11.22
CA VAL A 324 16.80 9.65 -10.11
C VAL A 324 16.81 11.14 -10.43
N ALA A 325 17.15 11.55 -11.64
CA ALA A 325 17.13 12.96 -12.02
C ALA A 325 15.73 13.57 -11.86
N GLU A 326 14.69 12.88 -12.32
CA GLU A 326 13.30 13.34 -12.18
C GLU A 326 12.84 13.36 -10.71
N ARG A 327 13.19 12.33 -9.92
CA ARG A 327 12.93 12.29 -8.47
C ARG A 327 13.57 13.47 -7.75
N GLU A 328 14.80 13.85 -8.11
CA GLU A 328 15.50 15.00 -7.55
C GLU A 328 14.90 16.34 -7.99
N VAL A 329 14.44 16.46 -9.25
CA VAL A 329 13.69 17.64 -9.72
C VAL A 329 12.43 17.84 -8.89
N ARG A 330 11.66 16.76 -8.65
CA ARG A 330 10.44 16.80 -7.83
C ARG A 330 10.72 17.11 -6.37
N ARG A 331 11.75 16.51 -5.78
CA ARG A 331 12.18 16.78 -4.40
C ARG A 331 12.55 18.24 -4.21
N LYS A 332 13.36 18.82 -5.10
CA LYS A 332 13.74 20.25 -5.07
C LYS A 332 12.53 21.16 -5.21
N ARG A 333 11.59 20.83 -6.10
CA ARG A 333 10.32 21.57 -6.24
C ARG A 333 9.49 21.54 -4.96
N ALA A 334 9.35 20.37 -4.33
CA ALA A 334 8.62 20.21 -3.08
C ALA A 334 9.29 20.96 -1.91
N LEU A 335 10.63 20.91 -1.81
CA LEU A 335 11.41 21.70 -0.85
C LEU A 335 11.20 23.21 -1.04
N GLY A 336 11.25 23.70 -2.29
CA GLY A 336 10.99 25.10 -2.60
C GLY A 336 9.58 25.55 -2.17
N ALA A 337 8.57 24.73 -2.47
CA ALA A 337 7.18 25.01 -2.08
C ALA A 337 6.97 25.04 -0.55
N ARG A 338 7.69 24.17 0.20
CA ARG A 338 7.68 24.21 1.66
C ARG A 338 8.40 25.42 2.23
N GLY A 339 9.58 25.78 1.69
CA GLY A 339 10.29 26.99 2.11
C GLY A 339 9.45 28.25 1.96
N THR A 340 8.66 28.35 0.88
CA THR A 340 7.69 29.44 0.70
C THR A 340 6.50 29.36 1.65
N ALA A 341 6.02 28.17 2.00
CA ALA A 341 4.89 27.98 2.90
C ALA A 341 5.25 28.19 4.38
N ALA A 342 6.44 27.76 4.81
CA ALA A 342 6.98 27.98 6.15
C ALA A 342 7.25 29.47 6.43
N ALA A 343 7.63 30.24 5.39
CA ALA A 343 7.72 31.70 5.48
C ALA A 343 6.34 32.38 5.67
N ALA A 344 5.24 31.69 5.36
CA ALA A 344 3.88 32.22 5.45
C ALA A 344 3.09 31.73 6.68
N VAL A 345 3.45 30.57 7.26
CA VAL A 345 2.72 29.93 8.37
C VAL A 345 3.74 29.53 9.45
N GLY A 346 3.69 30.18 10.61
CA GLY A 346 4.70 30.05 11.68
C GLY A 346 4.89 28.65 12.28
N GLU A 347 5.99 28.50 13.03
CA GLU A 347 6.69 27.28 13.53
C GLU A 347 5.86 26.17 14.23
N GLN A 348 4.58 26.37 14.55
CA GLN A 348 3.81 25.40 15.36
C GLN A 348 3.22 24.22 14.56
N LEU A 349 3.11 24.34 13.22
CA LEU A 349 2.62 23.25 12.35
C LEU A 349 3.74 22.29 11.90
N GLU A 350 5.02 22.66 12.11
CA GLU A 350 6.17 21.93 11.58
C GLU A 350 6.48 20.64 12.36
N ARG A 351 6.35 20.64 13.70
CA ARG A 351 6.68 19.46 14.54
C ARG A 351 5.75 18.26 14.33
N ALA A 352 4.49 18.49 13.94
CA ALA A 352 3.56 17.41 13.62
C ALA A 352 3.77 16.85 12.19
N SER A 353 4.47 17.59 11.32
CA SER A 353 4.76 17.20 9.94
C SER A 353 6.05 16.40 9.79
N GLU A 354 6.93 16.40 10.79
CA GLU A 354 8.22 15.67 10.75
C GLU A 354 8.07 14.14 10.88
N GLU A 355 6.93 13.66 11.41
CA GLU A 355 6.64 12.22 11.52
C GLU A 355 6.12 11.61 10.20
N ASP A 356 5.76 12.42 9.20
CA ASP A 356 5.31 11.94 7.89
C ASP A 356 6.50 11.38 7.09
N PRO A 357 6.47 10.10 6.66
CA PRO A 357 7.54 9.52 5.85
C PRO A 357 7.82 10.31 4.56
N ALA A 358 6.80 10.95 3.97
CA ALA A 358 6.98 11.75 2.77
C ALA A 358 7.80 13.03 3.04
N VAL A 359 7.66 13.61 4.24
CA VAL A 359 8.45 14.77 4.67
C VAL A 359 9.88 14.35 5.00
N ARG A 360 10.08 13.18 5.61
CA ARG A 360 11.41 12.60 5.85
C ARG A 360 12.18 12.38 4.54
N ASP A 361 11.52 11.88 3.50
CA ASP A 361 12.12 11.65 2.18
C ASP A 361 12.64 12.93 1.51
N LEU A 362 12.15 14.12 1.88
CA LEU A 362 12.70 15.39 1.37
C LEU A 362 14.14 15.66 1.83
N GLY A 363 14.49 15.15 3.01
CA GLY A 363 15.82 15.29 3.61
C GLY A 363 16.89 14.41 2.95
N PHE A 364 16.54 13.52 2.03
CA PHE A 364 17.49 12.65 1.35
C PHE A 364 17.69 13.04 -0.12
N GLU A 365 18.94 13.19 -0.54
CA GLU A 365 19.32 13.35 -1.95
C GLU A 365 19.70 11.99 -2.54
N GLU A 366 19.03 11.59 -3.61
CA GLU A 366 19.32 10.35 -4.34
C GLU A 366 20.32 10.59 -5.49
N ARG A 367 21.21 9.62 -5.73
CA ARG A 367 22.22 9.68 -6.79
C ARG A 367 22.51 8.29 -7.38
N VAL A 368 23.02 8.30 -8.61
CA VAL A 368 23.55 7.10 -9.28
C VAL A 368 25.07 7.13 -9.18
N GLU A 369 25.65 6.12 -8.54
CA GLU A 369 27.10 5.97 -8.35
C GLU A 369 27.65 4.86 -9.24
N VAL A 370 28.91 4.99 -9.68
CA VAL A 370 29.62 3.91 -10.37
C VAL A 370 29.91 2.79 -9.37
N CYS A 371 29.62 1.55 -9.74
CA CYS A 371 29.86 0.36 -8.92
C CYS A 371 30.32 -0.81 -9.78
N GLY A 372 31.59 -1.22 -9.63
CA GLY A 372 32.16 -2.33 -10.39
C GLY A 372 31.64 -3.73 -10.02
N VAL A 373 30.83 -3.83 -8.95
CA VAL A 373 30.30 -5.12 -8.45
C VAL A 373 28.91 -5.44 -9.05
N ARG A 374 28.18 -4.42 -9.53
CA ARG A 374 26.82 -4.59 -10.07
C ARG A 374 26.85 -4.84 -11.57
N GLY A 375 25.90 -5.64 -12.07
CA GLY A 375 25.83 -6.00 -13.50
C GLY A 375 25.67 -4.81 -14.45
N ALA A 376 25.04 -3.72 -14.00
CA ALA A 376 24.92 -2.48 -14.78
C ALA A 376 26.16 -1.57 -14.69
N GLY A 377 27.11 -1.86 -13.81
CA GLY A 377 28.24 -0.95 -13.51
C GLY A 377 27.86 0.26 -12.65
N PHE A 378 26.61 0.34 -12.17
CA PHE A 378 26.09 1.44 -11.35
C PHE A 378 25.27 0.91 -10.17
N ARG A 379 25.13 1.74 -9.13
CA ARG A 379 24.24 1.54 -7.98
C ARG A 379 23.48 2.80 -7.64
N LEU A 380 22.33 2.67 -6.99
CA LEU A 380 21.63 3.78 -6.35
C LEU A 380 22.20 4.00 -4.95
N ALA A 381 22.36 5.26 -4.59
CA ALA A 381 22.74 5.72 -3.26
C ALA A 381 21.88 6.90 -2.85
N ARG A 382 21.68 7.09 -1.54
CA ARG A 382 21.06 8.29 -0.97
C ARG A 382 21.91 8.85 0.16
N GLN A 383 21.90 10.16 0.30
CA GLN A 383 22.61 10.87 1.35
C GLN A 383 21.66 11.83 2.04
N GLY A 384 21.64 11.80 3.37
CA GLY A 384 20.96 12.82 4.16
C GLY A 384 21.57 14.19 3.86
N ARG A 385 20.74 15.18 3.57
CA ARG A 385 21.08 16.59 3.71
C ARG A 385 20.31 17.11 4.90
N GLY A 386 21.03 17.64 5.89
CA GLY A 386 20.39 18.45 6.92
C GLY A 386 19.53 19.52 6.25
N VAL A 387 18.26 19.62 6.65
CA VAL A 387 17.42 20.76 6.32
C VAL A 387 18.15 21.97 6.91
N ASP A 388 18.65 22.85 6.05
CA ASP A 388 19.57 23.96 6.33
C ASP A 388 19.63 24.41 7.80
N THR A 389 20.65 23.95 8.53
CA THR A 389 21.17 24.79 9.62
C THR A 389 22.02 25.86 8.92
N PRO A 390 21.68 27.16 9.05
CA PRO A 390 22.45 28.21 8.42
C PRO A 390 23.91 28.13 8.88
N GLY A 391 24.82 28.26 7.92
CA GLY A 391 26.25 28.05 8.12
C GLY A 391 26.75 28.81 9.35
N SER A 392 27.34 28.06 10.29
CA SER A 392 28.05 28.65 11.42
C SER A 392 29.08 29.65 10.87
N SER A 393 28.81 30.93 11.12
CA SER A 393 29.71 32.03 10.81
C SER A 393 31.05 31.73 11.48
N GLY A 394 32.06 31.47 10.65
CA GLY A 394 33.42 31.21 11.10
C GLY A 394 33.92 32.32 12.02
N ALA A 395 34.56 31.89 13.10
CA ALA A 395 35.16 32.71 14.13
C ALA A 395 36.06 33.82 13.56
N GLY A 396 35.74 35.06 13.91
CA GLY A 396 36.69 36.17 13.84
C GLY A 396 37.70 36.03 14.97
N SER A 397 38.91 35.61 14.61
CA SER A 397 40.08 35.61 15.47
C SER A 397 40.57 37.04 15.75
N GLU A 398 40.80 37.29 17.04
CA GLU A 398 41.89 38.08 17.64
C GLU A 398 42.08 39.57 17.32
N GLY A 399 42.13 40.36 18.40
CA GLY A 399 42.74 41.69 18.42
C GLY A 399 42.55 42.39 19.77
N GLY A 400 43.33 42.02 20.79
CA GLY A 400 43.30 42.67 22.10
C GLY A 400 44.60 42.49 22.87
N LYS A 401 45.44 43.52 22.76
CA LYS A 401 46.79 43.72 23.34
C LYS A 401 47.00 43.30 24.79
#